data_AF-A0A355PD01-F1
#
_entry.id   AF-A0A355PD01-F1
#
_cell.length_a   1.000
_cell.length_b   1.000
_cell.length_c   1.000
_cell.angle_alpha   90.00
_cell.angle_beta   90.00
_cell.angle_gamma   90.00
#
_symmetry.space_group_name_H-M   'P 1'
#
loop_
_entity.id
_entity.type
_entity.pdbx_description
1 polymer ?
#
loop_
_entity_poly.entity_id
_entity_poly.type
_entity_poly.pdbx_seq_one_letter_code
_entity_poly.pdbx_strand_id
1 'polypeptide(L)'
;MSHVSMRVRGYHLDGYGHVNNARYLEFMEEGRWAFFDEHPRLIQQLHSAGRAFVVVNLNIDYRAAAVQGDDLQVLTGIVDVGER
;
A
#
# COMPACT_ATOMS: atom_id res chain seq x y z
N MET A 1 -5.54 -9.62 -6.92
CA MET A 1 -4.79 -9.01 -5.81
C MET A 1 -3.36 -8.86 -6.30
N SER A 2 -2.74 -7.71 -6.09
CA SER A 2 -1.32 -7.50 -6.37
C SER A 2 -0.47 -7.94 -5.19
N HIS A 3 0.78 -8.29 -5.48
CA HIS A 3 1.75 -8.78 -4.52
C HIS A 3 3.05 -7.99 -4.63
N VAL A 4 3.47 -7.36 -3.53
CA VAL A 4 4.75 -6.65 -3.45
C VAL A 4 5.60 -7.26 -2.35
N SER A 5 6.81 -7.69 -2.72
CA SER A 5 7.82 -8.14 -1.77
C SER A 5 8.73 -6.98 -1.39
N MET A 6 9.01 -6.80 -0.10
CA MET A 6 9.95 -5.76 0.33
C MET A 6 10.77 -6.17 1.53
N ARG A 7 12.04 -5.76 1.53
CA ARG A 7 12.96 -5.94 2.66
C ARG A 7 12.92 -4.72 3.57
N VAL A 8 12.72 -4.94 4.87
CA VAL A 8 12.84 -3.88 5.87
C VAL A 8 14.30 -3.46 6.03
N ARG A 9 14.55 -2.17 5.90
CA ARG A 9 15.86 -1.53 6.04
C ARG A 9 15.87 -0.59 7.23
N GLY A 10 17.07 -0.25 7.73
CA GLY A 10 17.23 0.61 8.90
C GLY A 10 16.52 1.97 8.77
N TYR A 11 16.46 2.55 7.56
CA TYR A 11 15.77 3.83 7.31
C TYR A 11 14.23 3.74 7.33
N HIS A 12 13.65 2.53 7.46
CA HIS A 12 12.22 2.36 7.73
C HIS A 12 11.91 2.41 9.23
N LEU A 13 12.91 2.23 10.09
CA LEU A 13 12.73 2.12 11.52
C LEU A 13 12.62 3.49 12.19
N ASP A 14 11.94 3.54 13.32
CA ASP A 14 12.03 4.66 14.27
C ASP A 14 12.97 4.35 15.45
N GLY A 15 12.99 5.24 16.45
CA GLY A 15 13.85 5.13 17.62
C GLY A 15 13.59 3.91 18.51
N TYR A 16 12.47 3.21 18.34
CA TYR A 16 12.16 1.97 19.05
C TYR A 16 12.68 0.72 18.32
N GLY A 17 13.29 0.87 17.13
CA GLY A 17 13.94 -0.22 16.40
C GLY A 17 12.99 -1.08 15.57
N HIS A 18 11.74 -0.66 15.40
CA HIS A 18 10.77 -1.28 14.49
C HIS A 18 10.32 -0.29 13.43
N VAL A 19 9.70 -0.79 12.36
CA VAL A 19 9.16 0.07 11.30
C VAL A 19 8.23 1.10 11.92
N ASN A 20 8.46 2.36 11.59
CA ASN A 20 7.61 3.44 12.07
C ASN A 20 6.16 3.21 11.59
N ASN A 21 5.18 3.42 12.47
CA ASN A 21 3.78 3.18 12.14
C ASN A 21 3.32 3.94 10.88
N ALA A 22 3.71 5.22 10.71
CA ALA A 22 3.32 5.99 9.54
C ALA A 22 3.96 5.47 8.24
N ARG A 23 5.11 4.78 8.33
CA ARG A 23 5.83 4.23 7.17
C ARG A 23 5.04 3.12 6.47
N TYR A 24 4.17 2.40 7.18
CA TYR A 24 3.33 1.38 6.57
C TYR A 24 2.40 1.96 5.48
N LEU A 25 2.08 3.26 5.51
CA LEU A 25 1.31 3.91 4.46
C LEU A 25 2.05 3.93 3.11
N GLU A 26 3.38 4.11 3.13
CA GLU A 26 4.22 4.03 1.92
C GLU A 26 4.22 2.61 1.36
N PHE A 27 4.21 1.59 2.23
CA PHE A 27 4.19 0.18 1.81
C PHE A 27 2.84 -0.17 1.18
N MET A 28 1.74 0.29 1.79
CA MET A 28 0.40 0.14 1.23
C MET A 28 0.24 0.90 -0.10
N GLU A 29 0.89 2.06 -0.24
CA GLU A 29 0.92 2.82 -1.49
C GLU A 29 1.62 2.07 -2.61
N GLU A 30 2.79 1.49 -2.34
CA GLU A 30 3.48 0.64 -3.31
C GLU A 30 2.59 -0.52 -3.77
N GLY A 31 1.88 -1.17 -2.84
CA GLY A 31 0.90 -2.20 -3.18
C GLY A 31 -0.25 -1.68 -4.06
N ARG A 32 -0.72 -0.44 -3.86
CA ARG A 32 -1.74 0.19 -4.73
C ARG A 32 -1.19 0.50 -6.12
N TRP A 33 0.03 1.00 -6.23
CA TRP A 33 0.68 1.21 -7.52
C TRP A 33 0.84 -0.08 -8.29
N ALA A 34 1.35 -1.14 -7.65
CA ALA A 34 1.44 -2.47 -8.25
C ALA A 34 0.06 -2.98 -8.71
N PHE A 35 -1.00 -2.74 -7.94
CA PHE A 35 -2.36 -3.09 -8.37
C PHE A 35 -2.76 -2.35 -9.66
N PHE A 36 -2.48 -1.05 -9.77
CA PHE A 36 -2.81 -0.29 -10.97
C PHE A 36 -1.94 -0.67 -12.18
N ASP A 37 -0.66 -0.97 -11.96
CA ASP A 37 0.26 -1.42 -13.01
C ASP A 37 -0.18 -2.75 -13.63
N GLU A 38 -0.74 -3.66 -12.81
CA GLU A 38 -1.36 -4.90 -13.27
C GLU A 38 -2.70 -4.66 -14.02
N HIS A 39 -3.32 -3.49 -13.87
CA HIS A 39 -4.63 -3.14 -14.42
C HIS A 39 -4.60 -1.84 -15.25
N PRO A 40 -3.80 -1.75 -16.33
CA PRO A 40 -3.60 -0.50 -17.08
C PRO A 40 -4.89 0.02 -17.73
N ARG A 41 -5.83 -0.87 -18.06
CA ARG A 41 -7.16 -0.48 -18.60
C ARG A 41 -7.97 0.34 -17.61
N LEU A 42 -7.89 0.04 -16.31
CA LEU A 42 -8.60 0.77 -15.27
C LEU A 42 -8.10 2.21 -15.17
N ILE A 43 -6.77 2.40 -15.15
CA ILE A 43 -6.14 3.72 -15.14
C ILE A 43 -6.52 4.51 -16.39
N GLN A 44 -6.49 3.89 -17.56
CA GLN A 44 -6.91 4.54 -18.80
C GLN A 44 -8.37 5.01 -18.74
N GLN A 45 -9.28 4.18 -18.25
CA GLN A 45 -10.70 4.52 -18.11
C GLN A 45 -10.92 5.71 -17.16
N LEU A 46 -10.22 5.73 -16.02
CA LEU A 46 -10.28 6.84 -15.07
C LEU A 46 -9.78 8.13 -15.68
N HIS A 47 -8.63 8.08 -16.35
CA HIS A 47 -8.05 9.23 -17.02
C HIS A 47 -8.98 9.77 -18.12
N SER A 48 -9.52 8.90 -18.98
CA SER A 48 -10.47 9.29 -20.02
C SER A 48 -11.78 9.86 -19.46
N ALA A 49 -12.19 9.45 -18.26
CA ALA A 49 -13.37 9.99 -17.58
C ALA A 49 -13.08 11.28 -16.78
N GLY A 50 -11.84 11.78 -16.77
CA GLY A 50 -11.43 12.93 -15.95
C GLY A 50 -11.50 12.65 -14.45
N ARG A 51 -11.32 11.39 -14.05
CA ARG A 51 -11.43 10.91 -12.66
C ARG A 51 -10.09 10.47 -12.13
N ALA A 52 -9.90 10.62 -10.82
CA ALA A 52 -8.73 10.13 -10.10
C ALA A 52 -9.17 9.49 -8.78
N PHE A 53 -8.38 8.54 -8.27
CA PHE A 53 -8.55 8.03 -6.93
C PHE A 53 -7.88 8.95 -5.93
N VAL A 54 -8.59 9.25 -4.84
CA VAL A 54 -8.06 9.99 -3.69
C VAL A 54 -8.32 9.20 -2.43
N VAL A 55 -7.32 9.13 -1.55
CA VAL A 55 -7.46 8.48 -0.25
C VAL A 55 -8.23 9.42 0.67
N VAL A 56 -9.40 8.99 1.14
CA VAL A 56 -10.26 9.77 2.05
C VAL A 56 -10.39 9.16 3.44
N ASN A 57 -9.98 7.90 3.61
CA ASN A 57 -9.99 7.20 4.88
C ASN A 57 -8.82 6.21 4.93
N LEU A 58 -8.26 6.05 6.12
CA LEU A 58 -7.19 5.10 6.42
C LEU A 58 -7.50 4.42 7.75
N ASN A 59 -7.35 3.10 7.77
CA ASN A 59 -7.44 2.28 8.96
C ASN A 59 -6.33 1.23 8.93
N ILE A 60 -5.57 1.12 10.02
CA ILE A 60 -4.46 0.16 10.15
C ILE A 60 -4.49 -0.44 11.55
N ASP A 61 -4.55 -1.76 11.61
CA ASP A 61 -4.38 -2.53 12.84
C ASP A 61 -2.95 -3.09 12.93
N TYR A 62 -2.15 -2.57 13.85
CA TYR A 62 -0.78 -3.04 14.08
C TYR A 62 -0.77 -4.25 15.02
N ARG A 63 -0.51 -5.44 14.47
CA ARG A 63 -0.55 -6.71 15.23
C ARG A 63 0.83 -7.22 15.67
N ALA A 64 1.84 -7.03 14.83
CA ALA A 64 3.21 -7.44 15.08
C ALA A 64 4.17 -6.41 14.46
N ALA A 65 5.25 -6.11 15.16
CA ALA A 65 6.25 -5.16 14.68
C ALA A 65 7.18 -5.83 13.67
N ALA A 66 7.32 -5.23 12.48
CA ALA A 66 8.39 -5.57 11.55
C ALA A 66 9.70 -4.86 11.96
N VAL A 67 10.82 -5.56 11.83
CA VAL A 67 12.15 -5.11 12.21
C VAL A 67 13.14 -5.21 11.05
N GLN A 68 14.32 -4.62 11.21
CA GLN A 68 15.35 -4.66 10.16
C GLN A 68 15.71 -6.10 9.80
N GLY A 69 15.72 -6.37 8.49
CA GLY A 69 16.02 -7.70 7.95
C GLY A 69 14.79 -8.51 7.56
N ASP A 70 13.60 -8.14 8.04
CA ASP A 70 12.36 -8.85 7.69
C ASP A 70 12.01 -8.70 6.20
N ASP A 71 11.55 -9.79 5.61
CA ASP A 71 10.91 -9.80 4.30
C ASP A 71 9.39 -9.72 4.46
N LEU A 72 8.81 -8.62 4.01
CA LEU A 72 7.37 -8.38 4.07
C LEU A 72 6.72 -8.67 2.72
N GLN A 73 5.45 -9.09 2.77
CA GLN A 73 4.56 -9.19 1.63
C GLN A 73 3.42 -8.18 1.82
N VAL A 74 3.25 -7.28 0.87
CA VAL A 74 2.09 -6.39 0.80
C VAL A 74 1.11 -6.95 -0.22
N LEU A 75 -0.09 -7.28 0.26
CA LEU A 75 -1.19 -7.81 -0.56
C LEU A 75 -2.24 -6.72 -0.72
N THR A 76 -2.55 -6.35 -1.95
CA THR A 76 -3.51 -5.28 -2.24
C THR A 76 -4.61 -5.73 -3.19
N GLY A 77 -5.84 -5.31 -2.91
CA GLY A 77 -6.98 -5.57 -3.77
C GLY A 77 -8.16 -4.68 -3.43
N ILE A 78 -9.09 -4.59 -4.37
CA ILE A 78 -10.39 -3.96 -4.16
C ILE A 78 -11.26 -4.93 -3.36
N VAL A 79 -11.77 -4.47 -2.22
CA VAL A 79 -12.65 -5.27 -1.35
C VAL A 79 -14.13 -4.93 -1.54
N ASP A 80 -14.42 -3.69 -1.96
CA ASP A 80 -15.77 -3.20 -2.24
C ASP A 80 -15.69 -2.00 -3.21
N VAL A 81 -16.75 -1.81 -4.01
CA VAL A 81 -16.93 -0.66 -4.89
C VAL A 81 -18.38 -0.21 -4.79
N GLY A 82 -18.59 0.93 -4.15
CA GLY A 82 -19.91 1.55 -4.03
C GLY A 82 -20.05 2.78 -4.93
N GLU A 83 -21.29 3.09 -5.27
CA GLU A 83 -21.66 4.43 -5.72
C GLU A 83 -22.10 5.25 -4.50
N ARG A 84 -21.81 6.55 -4.54
CA ARG A 84 -22.14 7.47 -3.45
C ARG A 84 -23.49 8.12 -3.69
#